data_AF-A0AB37HYP6-F1
#
_entry.id   AF-A0AB37HYP6-F1
#
_cell.length_a   1.000
_cell.length_b   1.000
_cell.length_c   1.000
_cell.angle_alpha   90.00
_cell.angle_beta   90.00
_cell.angle_gamma   90.00
#
_symmetry.space_group_name_H-M   'P 1'
#
loop_
_entity.id
_entity.type
_entity.pdbx_description
1 polymer ?
#
loop_
_entity_poly.entity_id
_entity_poly.type
_entity_poly.pdbx_seq_one_letter_code
_entity_poly.pdbx_strand_id
1 'polypeptide(L)'
;MMWDEFEKRLFSTVMAFPSHTILIVGVPDQAGKAGTPFVQFGGIYAFGHNTTMTAELSLLNAGNQRVVFTDAQQAEFRELGFAPDEDGFTWKQELPWPTPSHIIRNVVRACVIRLRDISGVDSPERLVYKAWSYPDYRDEIPEEERSVGTDELGLPTLGLQREHT
;
A
#
# COMPACT_ATOMS: atom_id res chain seq x y z
N MET A 1 -10.00 -13.39 -10.62
CA MET A 1 -8.58 -13.04 -10.77
C MET A 1 -7.79 -13.91 -9.82
N MET A 2 -6.69 -14.52 -10.27
CA MET A 2 -5.82 -15.34 -9.39
C MET A 2 -4.82 -14.47 -8.63
N TRP A 3 -4.31 -14.95 -7.49
CA TRP A 3 -3.31 -14.23 -6.69
C TRP A 3 -2.04 -13.88 -7.48
N ASP A 4 -1.52 -14.80 -8.30
CA ASP A 4 -0.34 -14.53 -9.15
C ASP A 4 -0.59 -13.42 -10.18
N GLU A 5 -1.83 -13.27 -10.63
CA GLU A 5 -2.22 -12.20 -11.56
C GLU A 5 -2.31 -10.86 -10.82
N PHE A 6 -2.94 -10.85 -9.64
CA PHE A 6 -2.96 -9.68 -8.77
C PHE A 6 -1.54 -9.22 -8.41
N GLU A 7 -0.66 -10.15 -8.04
CA GLU A 7 0.75 -9.87 -7.72
C GLU A 7 1.47 -9.19 -8.90
N LYS A 8 1.31 -9.72 -10.12
CA LYS A 8 1.90 -9.12 -11.33
C LYS A 8 1.35 -7.72 -11.61
N ARG A 9 0.04 -7.52 -11.46
CA ARG A 9 -0.61 -6.22 -11.68
C ARG A 9 -0.15 -5.20 -10.63
N LEU A 10 -0.09 -5.59 -9.36
CA LEU A 10 0.40 -4.72 -8.29
C LEU A 10 1.87 -4.36 -8.51
N PHE A 11 2.73 -5.31 -8.90
CA PHE A 11 4.10 -5.05 -9.30
C PHE A 11 4.20 -4.01 -10.42
N SER A 12 3.44 -4.19 -11.50
CA SER A 12 3.42 -3.22 -12.61
C SER A 12 2.94 -1.84 -12.19
N THR A 13 1.91 -1.75 -11.34
CA THR A 13 1.39 -0.49 -10.82
C THR A 13 2.42 0.23 -9.95
N VAL A 14 3.09 -0.48 -9.04
CA VAL A 14 4.11 0.09 -8.13
C VAL A 14 5.40 0.45 -8.88
N MET A 15 5.76 -0.28 -9.94
CA MET A 15 6.87 0.11 -10.82
C MET A 15 6.64 1.42 -11.56
N ALA A 16 5.37 1.75 -11.83
CA ALA A 16 4.96 2.96 -12.55
C ALA A 16 4.35 4.02 -11.63
N PHE A 17 4.63 3.94 -10.32
CA PHE A 17 4.00 4.78 -9.31
C PHE A 17 4.34 6.25 -9.51
N PRO A 18 3.36 7.12 -9.79
CA PRO A 18 3.63 8.56 -9.91
C PRO A 18 4.01 9.15 -8.55
N SER A 19 4.77 10.25 -8.57
CA SER A 19 4.98 11.08 -7.38
C SER A 19 3.63 11.48 -6.76
N HIS A 20 3.63 11.72 -5.45
CA HIS A 20 2.49 12.10 -4.63
C HIS A 20 1.36 11.06 -4.56
N THR A 21 1.51 9.90 -5.19
CA THR A 21 0.44 8.89 -5.21
C THR A 21 0.35 8.18 -3.87
N ILE A 22 -0.87 7.99 -3.38
CA ILE A 22 -1.17 6.98 -2.37
C ILE A 22 -2.06 5.93 -3.02
N LEU A 23 -1.76 4.66 -2.76
CA LEU A 23 -2.60 3.50 -3.10
C LEU A 23 -2.85 2.72 -1.83
N ILE A 24 -4.12 2.45 -1.53
CA ILE A 24 -4.52 1.49 -0.50
C ILE A 24 -5.28 0.35 -1.17
N VAL A 25 -4.99 -0.88 -0.75
CA VAL A 25 -5.70 -2.10 -1.16
C VAL A 25 -6.07 -2.85 0.10
N GLY A 26 -7.34 -3.16 0.29
CA GLY A 26 -7.80 -3.82 1.51
C GLY A 26 -9.13 -4.54 1.35
N VAL A 27 -9.53 -5.24 2.41
CA VAL A 27 -10.87 -5.83 2.49
C VAL A 27 -11.88 -4.71 2.72
N PRO A 28 -12.99 -4.66 1.98
CA PRO A 28 -13.99 -3.61 2.15
C PRO A 28 -14.57 -3.63 3.57
N ASP A 29 -14.64 -2.46 4.19
CA ASP A 29 -15.33 -2.22 5.44
C ASP A 29 -16.87 -2.18 5.24
N GLN A 30 -17.61 -1.84 6.28
CA GLN A 30 -19.08 -1.75 6.22
C GLN A 30 -19.58 -0.68 5.23
N ALA A 31 -18.75 0.30 4.88
CA ALA A 31 -19.05 1.33 3.89
C ALA A 31 -18.51 0.99 2.48
N GLY A 32 -17.91 -0.20 2.29
CA GLY A 32 -17.32 -0.63 1.03
C GLY A 32 -15.95 -0.01 0.72
N LYS A 33 -15.30 0.62 1.70
CA LYS A 33 -13.97 1.25 1.58
C LYS A 33 -12.88 0.30 2.04
N ALA A 34 -11.64 0.42 1.54
CA ALA A 34 -10.54 -0.43 1.99
C ALA A 34 -10.33 -0.28 3.49
N GLY A 35 -10.67 -1.33 4.22
CA GLY A 35 -10.52 -1.46 5.65
C GLY A 35 -9.43 -2.46 6.03
N THR A 36 -9.35 -2.78 7.32
CA THR A 36 -8.41 -3.79 7.83
C THR A 36 -8.90 -5.20 7.48
N PRO A 37 -8.04 -6.09 6.95
CA PRO A 37 -6.63 -5.88 6.60
C PRO A 37 -6.45 -5.07 5.30
N PHE A 38 -5.49 -4.14 5.33
CA PHE A 38 -5.01 -3.42 4.15
C PHE A 38 -3.49 -3.48 3.98
N VAL A 39 -3.07 -3.18 2.75
CA VAL A 39 -1.71 -2.80 2.38
C VAL A 39 -1.75 -1.43 1.72
N GLN A 40 -0.73 -0.62 1.95
CA GLN A 40 -0.67 0.76 1.45
C GLN A 40 0.69 1.06 0.82
N PHE A 41 0.69 1.92 -0.19
CA PHE A 41 1.88 2.43 -0.86
C PHE A 41 1.84 3.94 -0.91
N GLY A 42 2.95 4.58 -0.56
CA GLY A 42 3.19 6.00 -0.78
C GLY A 42 4.26 6.19 -1.85
N GLY A 43 3.95 7.02 -2.85
CA GLY A 43 4.93 7.58 -3.75
C GLY A 43 5.85 8.57 -3.04
N ILE A 44 6.89 9.01 -3.75
CA ILE A 44 7.70 10.15 -3.28
C ILE A 44 6.79 11.35 -3.13
N TYR A 45 6.96 12.13 -2.05
CA TYR A 45 6.15 13.30 -1.71
C TYR A 45 4.67 13.02 -1.44
N ALA A 46 4.28 11.75 -1.27
CA ALA A 46 2.92 11.37 -0.89
C ALA A 46 2.62 11.67 0.59
N PHE A 47 3.65 11.71 1.44
CA PHE A 47 3.56 11.97 2.88
C PHE A 47 4.42 13.20 3.25
N GLY A 48 4.11 14.34 2.63
CA GLY A 48 4.83 15.60 2.87
C GLY A 48 6.21 15.62 2.20
N HIS A 49 7.26 15.74 3.00
CA HIS A 49 8.65 15.87 2.49
C HIS A 49 9.36 14.53 2.24
N ASN A 50 8.64 13.41 2.21
CA ASN A 50 9.27 12.11 1.99
C ASN A 50 9.92 12.05 0.60
N THR A 51 11.23 11.76 0.55
CA THR A 51 11.98 11.61 -0.70
C THR A 51 12.07 10.16 -1.19
N THR A 52 11.41 9.26 -0.49
CA THR A 52 11.38 7.81 -0.73
C THR A 52 9.94 7.33 -0.90
N MET A 53 9.78 6.20 -1.59
CA MET A 53 8.50 5.49 -1.58
C MET A 53 8.36 4.71 -0.27
N THR A 54 7.12 4.49 0.17
CA THR A 54 6.83 3.67 1.35
C THR A 54 5.86 2.55 1.01
N ALA A 55 5.99 1.43 1.70
CA ALA A 55 5.01 0.35 1.70
C ALA A 55 4.66 -0.02 3.13
N GLU A 56 3.38 -0.28 3.38
CA GLU A 56 2.82 -0.51 4.71
C GLU A 56 1.89 -1.71 4.72
N LEU A 57 1.98 -2.52 5.77
CA LEU A 57 1.15 -3.67 6.05
C LEU A 57 0.41 -3.43 7.37
N SER A 58 -0.92 -3.33 7.33
CA SER A 58 -1.72 -3.18 8.55
C SER A 58 -1.62 -4.40 9.46
N LEU A 59 -1.82 -4.25 10.76
CA LEU A 59 -2.12 -5.40 11.63
C LEU A 59 -3.58 -5.82 11.53
N LEU A 60 -3.93 -6.99 12.06
CA LEU A 60 -5.31 -7.48 12.05
C LEU A 60 -6.10 -6.86 13.22
N ASN A 61 -7.29 -6.35 12.93
CA ASN A 61 -8.23 -5.85 13.92
C ASN A 61 -9.37 -6.86 14.10
N ALA A 62 -9.51 -7.43 15.29
CA ALA A 62 -10.56 -8.38 15.66
C ALA A 62 -11.39 -7.79 16.82
N GLY A 63 -12.53 -7.18 16.49
CA GLY A 63 -13.33 -6.43 17.45
C GLY A 63 -12.52 -5.27 18.05
N ASN A 64 -12.41 -5.22 19.38
CA ASN A 64 -11.60 -4.23 20.11
C ASN A 64 -10.15 -4.68 20.35
N GLN A 65 -9.76 -5.84 19.81
CA GLN A 65 -8.43 -6.39 20.00
C GLN A 65 -7.61 -6.33 18.72
N ARG A 66 -6.33 -6.04 18.91
CA ARG A 66 -5.34 -6.05 17.84
C ARG A 66 -4.61 -7.39 17.87
N VAL A 67 -4.62 -8.07 16.73
CA VAL A 67 -3.87 -9.30 16.52
C VAL A 67 -2.51 -8.94 15.92
N VAL A 68 -1.46 -9.17 16.69
CA VAL A 68 -0.07 -9.01 16.25
C VAL A 68 0.38 -10.20 15.41
N PHE A 69 1.34 -9.99 14.51
CA PHE A 69 1.97 -11.09 13.77
C PHE A 69 2.70 -12.05 14.71
N THR A 70 2.67 -13.34 14.39
CA THR A 70 3.46 -14.37 15.09
C THR A 70 4.96 -14.16 14.85
N ASP A 71 5.83 -14.70 15.70
CA ASP A 71 7.29 -14.55 15.54
C ASP A 71 7.79 -15.01 14.17
N ALA A 72 7.21 -16.08 13.62
CA ALA A 72 7.54 -16.56 12.29
C ALA A 72 7.15 -15.57 11.18
N GLN A 73 5.94 -15.01 11.25
CA GLN A 73 5.46 -13.99 10.30
C GLN A 73 6.30 -12.70 10.41
N GLN A 74 6.67 -12.31 11.64
CA GLN A 74 7.54 -11.16 11.87
C GLN A 74 8.94 -11.40 11.29
N ALA A 75 9.50 -12.60 11.43
CA ALA A 75 10.79 -12.95 10.84
C ALA A 75 10.73 -12.88 9.30
N GLU A 76 9.69 -13.46 8.69
CA GLU A 76 9.48 -13.41 7.23
C GLU A 76 9.36 -11.97 6.72
N PHE A 77 8.60 -11.11 7.41
CA PHE A 77 8.50 -9.69 7.02
C PHE A 77 9.81 -8.92 7.20
N ARG A 78 10.61 -9.21 8.24
CA ARG A 78 11.95 -8.62 8.40
C ARG A 78 12.89 -9.04 7.27
N GLU A 79 12.84 -10.29 6.83
CA GLU A 79 13.62 -10.77 5.67
C GLU A 79 13.23 -10.07 4.37
N LEU A 80 11.96 -9.68 4.23
CA LEU A 80 11.46 -8.91 3.09
C LEU A 80 11.75 -7.39 3.22
N GLY A 81 12.27 -6.94 4.36
CA GLY A 81 12.70 -5.56 4.61
C GLY A 81 11.69 -4.70 5.34
N PHE A 82 10.62 -5.28 5.91
CA PHE A 82 9.66 -4.56 6.73
C PHE A 82 10.06 -4.58 8.20
N ALA A 83 9.72 -3.50 8.91
CA ALA A 83 9.84 -3.40 10.36
C ALA A 83 8.53 -2.85 10.95
N PRO A 84 8.22 -3.10 12.24
CA PRO A 84 7.13 -2.40 12.91
C PRO A 84 7.32 -0.89 12.81
N ASP A 85 6.26 -0.16 12.47
CA ASP A 85 6.28 1.31 12.46
C ASP A 85 6.02 1.87 13.88
N GLU A 86 6.34 3.15 14.08
CA GLU A 86 6.17 3.84 15.37
C GLU A 86 4.71 3.98 15.79
N ASP A 87 3.79 4.00 14.82
CA ASP A 87 2.34 3.98 15.08
C ASP A 87 1.90 2.71 15.81
N GLY A 88 2.73 1.66 15.75
CA GLY A 88 2.43 0.31 16.15
C GLY A 88 1.41 -0.38 15.25
N PHE A 89 0.50 0.30 14.56
CA PHE A 89 -0.57 -0.29 13.76
C PHE A 89 -0.11 -0.92 12.45
N THR A 90 1.06 -0.52 11.95
CA THR A 90 1.58 -0.99 10.67
C THR A 90 2.98 -1.58 10.80
N TRP A 91 3.32 -2.37 9.81
CA TRP A 91 4.71 -2.70 9.47
C TRP A 91 5.06 -1.96 8.19
N LYS A 92 6.17 -1.24 8.20
CA LYS A 92 6.56 -0.33 7.14
C LYS A 92 7.92 -0.71 6.55
N GLN A 93 8.07 -0.41 5.27
CA GLN A 93 9.33 -0.41 4.56
C GLN A 93 9.48 0.90 3.81
N GLU A 94 10.60 1.58 4.02
CA GLU A 94 11.03 2.68 3.15
C GLU A 94 11.85 2.13 2.00
N LEU A 95 11.52 2.55 0.79
CA LEU A 95 12.10 2.06 -0.44
C LEU A 95 13.10 3.09 -0.97
N PRO A 96 14.35 2.68 -1.28
CA PRO A 96 15.32 3.60 -1.86
C PRO A 96 14.79 4.13 -3.20
N TRP A 97 15.15 5.36 -3.56
CA TRP A 97 14.78 5.96 -4.84
C TRP A 97 16.01 6.19 -5.73
N PRO A 98 16.02 5.72 -6.99
CA PRO A 98 15.01 4.86 -7.63
C PRO A 98 14.98 3.45 -7.01
N THR A 99 13.79 2.86 -6.87
CA THR A 99 13.64 1.56 -6.22
C THR A 99 14.02 0.41 -7.18
N PRO A 100 15.00 -0.44 -6.84
CA PRO A 100 15.31 -1.61 -7.64
C PRO A 100 14.12 -2.57 -7.74
N SER A 101 13.90 -3.15 -8.93
CA SER A 101 12.74 -4.01 -9.19
C SER A 101 12.66 -5.25 -8.30
N HIS A 102 13.79 -5.79 -7.83
CA HIS A 102 13.80 -6.92 -6.90
C HIS A 102 13.24 -6.54 -5.52
N ILE A 103 13.43 -5.29 -5.08
CA ILE A 103 12.82 -4.79 -3.83
C ILE A 103 11.31 -4.66 -4.02
N ILE A 104 10.85 -4.12 -5.15
CA ILE A 104 9.41 -4.04 -5.45
C ILE A 104 8.76 -5.44 -5.49
N ARG A 105 9.47 -6.46 -6.03
CA ARG A 105 8.99 -7.85 -5.96
C ARG A 105 8.84 -8.34 -4.51
N ASN A 106 9.80 -8.06 -3.63
CA ASN A 106 9.71 -8.44 -2.23
C ASN A 106 8.54 -7.77 -1.51
N VAL A 107 8.34 -6.47 -1.75
CA VAL A 107 7.22 -5.70 -1.21
C VAL A 107 5.89 -6.30 -1.64
N VAL A 108 5.72 -6.53 -2.94
CA VAL A 108 4.47 -7.05 -3.50
C VAL A 108 4.20 -8.48 -3.01
N ARG A 109 5.24 -9.30 -2.86
CA ARG A 109 5.15 -10.62 -2.20
C ARG A 109 4.70 -10.49 -0.75
N ALA A 110 5.25 -9.55 0.02
CA ALA A 110 4.83 -9.29 1.40
C ALA A 110 3.35 -8.88 1.46
N CYS A 111 2.87 -8.08 0.50
CA CYS A 111 1.46 -7.72 0.39
C CYS A 111 0.56 -8.95 0.16
N VAL A 112 0.97 -9.88 -0.72
CA VAL A 112 0.23 -11.12 -0.96
C VAL A 112 0.22 -12.00 0.30
N ILE A 113 1.36 -12.20 0.96
CA ILE A 113 1.44 -12.95 2.24
C ILE A 113 0.49 -12.32 3.25
N ARG A 114 0.53 -10.99 3.38
CA ARG A 114 -0.28 -10.26 4.33
C ARG A 114 -1.78 -10.45 4.09
N LEU A 115 -2.24 -10.32 2.85
CA LEU A 115 -3.66 -10.38 2.50
C LEU A 115 -4.18 -11.82 2.43
N ARG A 116 -3.46 -12.71 1.74
CA ARG A 116 -3.87 -14.09 1.49
C ARG A 116 -3.56 -15.01 2.66
N ASP A 117 -2.28 -15.09 3.05
CA ASP A 117 -1.79 -16.17 3.91
C ASP A 117 -2.07 -15.88 5.39
N ILE A 118 -1.92 -14.61 5.81
CA ILE A 118 -2.16 -14.20 7.21
C ILE A 118 -3.63 -13.87 7.44
N SER A 119 -4.26 -13.17 6.49
CA SER A 119 -5.63 -12.70 6.64
C SER A 119 -6.70 -13.64 6.11
N GLY A 120 -6.32 -14.71 5.42
CA GLY A 120 -7.26 -15.68 4.89
C GLY A 120 -8.19 -15.12 3.82
N VAL A 121 -7.79 -14.05 3.11
CA VAL A 121 -8.53 -13.59 1.92
C VAL A 121 -8.33 -14.65 0.85
N ASP A 122 -9.40 -15.35 0.50
CA ASP A 122 -9.40 -16.50 -0.41
C ASP A 122 -9.25 -16.08 -1.89
N SER A 123 -9.78 -14.91 -2.26
CA SER A 123 -9.67 -14.37 -3.63
C SER A 123 -9.35 -12.88 -3.63
N PRO A 124 -8.45 -12.39 -4.52
CA PRO A 124 -8.21 -10.97 -4.73
C PRO A 124 -9.48 -10.19 -5.07
N GLU A 125 -10.47 -10.82 -5.68
CA GLU A 125 -11.73 -10.16 -6.07
C GLU A 125 -12.54 -9.65 -4.87
N ARG A 126 -12.21 -10.07 -3.66
CA ARG A 126 -12.80 -9.55 -2.41
C ARG A 126 -12.13 -8.28 -1.91
N LEU A 127 -11.08 -7.82 -2.58
CA LEU A 127 -10.37 -6.59 -2.25
C LEU A 127 -10.94 -5.43 -3.04
N VAL A 128 -10.93 -4.26 -2.39
CA VAL A 128 -11.15 -2.97 -3.04
C VAL A 128 -9.87 -2.16 -2.99
N TYR A 129 -9.75 -1.18 -3.88
CA TYR A 129 -8.64 -0.24 -3.85
C TYR A 129 -9.09 1.20 -4.03
N LYS A 130 -8.31 2.11 -3.44
CA LYS A 130 -8.39 3.54 -3.70
C LYS A 130 -7.01 4.09 -3.99
N ALA A 131 -6.95 5.00 -4.95
CA ALA A 131 -5.76 5.76 -5.26
C ALA A 131 -6.09 7.23 -5.40
N TRP A 132 -5.23 8.07 -4.83
CA TRP A 132 -5.33 9.53 -4.83
C TRP A 132 -3.93 10.14 -4.92
N SER A 133 -3.84 11.41 -5.31
CA SER A 133 -2.59 12.17 -5.30
C SER A 133 -2.66 13.19 -4.18
N TYR A 134 -1.65 13.20 -3.33
CA TYR A 134 -1.50 14.24 -2.32
C TYR A 134 -1.09 15.58 -2.97
N PRO A 135 -1.54 16.72 -2.44
CA PRO A 135 -1.07 18.02 -2.93
C PRO A 135 0.40 18.25 -2.61
N ASP A 136 1.06 19.07 -3.41
CA ASP A 136 2.42 19.52 -3.15
C ASP A 136 2.41 20.75 -2.24
N TYR A 137 2.91 20.59 -1.02
CA TYR A 137 2.95 21.65 -0.02
C TYR A 137 4.34 22.27 0.14
N ARG A 138 5.31 21.90 -0.70
CA ARG A 138 6.69 22.41 -0.58
C ARG A 138 6.74 23.88 -0.92
N ASP A 139 7.19 24.68 0.05
CA ASP A 139 7.26 26.14 -0.09
C ASP A 139 8.21 26.63 -1.19
N GLU A 140 9.17 25.79 -1.55
CA GLU A 140 10.20 26.03 -2.57
C GLU A 140 9.63 26.02 -4.01
N ILE A 141 8.45 25.46 -4.22
CA ILE A 141 7.78 25.38 -5.53
C ILE A 141 6.81 26.58 -5.64
N PRO A 142 6.83 27.35 -6.73
CA PRO A 142 5.83 28.40 -6.98
C PRO A 142 4.41 27.83 -6.87
N GLU A 143 3.48 28.55 -6.23
CA GLU A 143 2.11 28.07 -5.99
C GLU A 143 1.41 27.61 -7.28
N GLU A 144 1.66 28.31 -8.38
CA GLU A 144 1.14 28.03 -9.72
C GLU A 144 1.65 26.69 -10.31
N GLU A 145 2.79 26.20 -9.84
CA GLU A 145 3.44 24.96 -10.27
C GLU A 145 3.16 23.78 -9.30
N ARG A 146 2.55 24.05 -8.13
CA ARG A 146 2.24 22.99 -7.16
C ARG A 146 1.10 22.12 -7.66
N SER A 147 1.27 20.81 -7.51
CA SER A 147 0.16 19.87 -7.70
C SER A 147 -0.90 20.14 -6.62
N VAL A 148 -2.14 20.39 -7.03
CA VAL A 148 -3.28 20.51 -6.10
C VAL A 148 -3.77 19.15 -5.58
N GLY A 149 -3.16 18.05 -6.04
CA GLY A 149 -3.61 16.69 -5.73
C GLY A 149 -4.91 16.31 -6.44
N THR A 150 -5.39 15.10 -6.18
CA THR A 150 -6.71 14.63 -6.62
C THR A 150 -7.17 13.52 -5.69
N ASP A 151 -8.46 13.53 -5.30
CA ASP A 151 -9.07 12.47 -4.51
C ASP A 151 -9.23 11.16 -5.30
N GLU A 152 -9.19 11.25 -6.63
CA GLU A 152 -9.33 10.12 -7.54
C GLU A 152 -8.21 10.12 -8.59
N LEU A 153 -7.17 9.34 -8.34
CA LEU A 153 -6.08 9.12 -9.29
C LEU A 153 -6.35 7.89 -10.17
N GLY A 154 -6.29 8.06 -11.49
CA GLY A 154 -6.37 6.95 -12.44
C GLY A 154 -5.07 6.16 -12.48
N LEU A 155 -5.07 4.94 -11.95
CA LEU A 155 -3.95 3.99 -12.07
C LEU A 155 -4.29 2.89 -13.09
N PRO A 156 -3.29 2.22 -13.69
CA PRO A 156 -3.51 0.96 -14.41
C PRO A 156 -4.33 -0.01 -13.56
N THR A 157 -5.34 -0.63 -14.17
CA THR A 157 -6.31 -1.45 -13.42
C THR A 157 -5.64 -2.62 -12.71
N LEU A 158 -5.81 -2.66 -11.39
CA LEU A 158 -5.41 -3.81 -10.56
C LEU A 158 -6.27 -5.05 -10.82
N GLY A 159 -7.30 -4.96 -11.67
CA GLY A 159 -8.31 -6.02 -11.81
C GLY A 159 -9.22 -6.14 -10.58
N LEU A 160 -9.24 -5.11 -9.75
CA LEU A 160 -10.03 -4.99 -8.52
C LEU A 160 -11.14 -3.96 -8.70
N GLN A 161 -12.17 -4.05 -7.85
CA GLN A 161 -13.15 -2.99 -7.73
C GLN A 161 -12.49 -1.74 -7.12
N ARG A 162 -12.65 -0.60 -7.78
CA ARG A 162 -12.24 0.69 -7.24
C ARG A 162 -13.30 1.17 -6.24
N GLU A 163 -12.86 1.73 -5.12
CA GLU A 163 -13.76 2.48 -4.22
C GLU A 163 -14.37 3.66 -4.98
N HIS A 164 -15.68 3.82 -4.85
CA HIS A 164 -16.38 5.01 -5.33
C HIS A 164 -16.66 5.92 -4.14
N THR A 165 -16.37 7.21 -4.31
CA THR A 165 -16.53 8.24 -3.28
C THR A 165 -18.00 8.53 -3.00
#